data_AF-A0A4S4NIH8-F1
#
_entry.id   AF-A0A4S4NIH8-F1
#
_cell.length_a   1.000
_cell.length_b   1.000
_cell.length_c   1.000
_cell.angle_alpha   90.00
_cell.angle_beta   90.00
_cell.angle_gamma   90.00
#
_symmetry.space_group_name_H-M   'P 1'
#
loop_
_entity.id
_entity.type
_entity.pdbx_description
1 polymer ?
#
loop_
_entity_poly.entity_id
_entity_poly.type
_entity_poly.pdbx_seq_one_letter_code
_entity_poly.pdbx_strand_id
1 'polypeptide(L)'
;MSRTIALLVAAGLTLAACDEATMQQVSEDAVIRRGNASCIAAVEAQTGLPGATLSDAAVILEVNQILVNAGDGGRWSCFTNEEGQAVSLIKRA
;
A
#
# COMPACT_ATOMS: atom_id res chain seq x y z
N MET A 1 17.46 -47.05 -25.27
CA MET A 1 17.50 -45.57 -25.21
C MET A 1 16.07 -45.04 -25.04
N SER A 2 15.49 -45.13 -23.82
CA SER A 2 14.12 -44.66 -23.57
C SER A 2 13.89 -44.41 -22.08
N ARG A 3 14.84 -43.73 -21.43
CA ARG A 3 14.71 -43.32 -20.01
C ARG A 3 15.04 -41.84 -19.80
N THR A 4 15.70 -41.19 -20.77
CA THR A 4 16.14 -39.79 -20.67
C THR A 4 15.06 -38.78 -21.06
N ILE A 5 14.03 -39.18 -21.83
CA ILE A 5 12.98 -38.27 -22.32
C ILE A 5 11.95 -37.96 -21.22
N ALA A 6 11.70 -38.90 -20.31
CA ALA A 6 10.68 -38.73 -19.26
C ALA A 6 11.04 -37.66 -18.21
N LEU A 7 12.32 -37.31 -18.07
CA LEU A 7 12.79 -36.33 -17.07
C LEU A 7 12.67 -34.87 -17.54
N LEU A 8 12.57 -34.60 -18.85
CA LEU A 8 12.46 -33.23 -19.37
C LEU A 8 11.04 -32.67 -19.32
N VAL A 9 10.01 -33.53 -19.33
CA VAL A 9 8.61 -33.09 -19.32
C VAL A 9 8.16 -32.63 -17.92
N ALA A 10 8.75 -33.17 -16.85
CA ALA A 10 8.39 -32.82 -15.47
C ALA A 10 8.88 -31.42 -15.03
N ALA A 11 9.90 -30.85 -15.69
CA ALA A 11 10.43 -29.53 -15.34
C ALA A 11 9.60 -28.36 -15.90
N GLY A 12 8.80 -28.57 -16.95
CA GLY A 12 8.04 -27.51 -17.62
C GLY A 12 6.72 -27.12 -16.94
N LEU A 13 6.20 -27.95 -16.03
CA LEU A 13 4.88 -27.75 -15.40
C LEU A 13 4.90 -26.87 -14.14
N THR A 14 6.07 -26.34 -13.75
CA THR A 14 6.22 -25.50 -12.54
C THR A 14 6.18 -24.00 -12.81
N LEU A 15 6.13 -23.55 -14.07
CA LEU A 15 6.09 -22.12 -14.42
C LEU A 15 4.67 -21.51 -14.50
N ALA A 16 3.61 -22.31 -14.35
CA ALA A 16 2.23 -21.81 -14.50
C ALA A 16 1.63 -21.18 -13.21
N ALA A 17 2.35 -21.19 -12.09
CA ALA A 17 1.89 -20.67 -10.79
C ALA A 17 2.47 -19.30 -10.41
N CYS A 18 3.08 -18.57 -11.36
CA CYS A 18 3.62 -17.23 -11.10
C CYS A 18 2.70 -16.09 -11.59
N ASP A 19 1.65 -16.41 -12.37
CA ASP A 19 0.84 -15.39 -13.04
C ASP A 19 -0.30 -14.85 -12.14
N GLU A 20 -0.78 -15.66 -11.19
CA GLU A 20 -1.87 -15.29 -10.25
C GLU A 20 -1.44 -14.27 -9.17
N ALA A 21 -0.15 -14.04 -8.97
CA ALA A 21 0.35 -13.00 -8.06
C ALA A 21 0.20 -11.58 -8.65
N THR A 22 0.16 -11.44 -9.97
CA THR A 22 0.26 -10.11 -10.62
C THR A 22 -1.02 -9.28 -10.45
N MET A 23 -2.21 -9.89 -10.54
CA MET A 23 -3.48 -9.17 -10.40
C MET A 23 -3.75 -8.75 -8.96
N GLN A 24 -3.46 -9.61 -7.98
CA GLN A 24 -3.60 -9.29 -6.56
C GLN A 24 -2.69 -8.13 -6.15
N GLN A 25 -1.41 -8.18 -6.52
CA GLN A 25 -0.42 -7.15 -6.14
C GLN A 25 -0.75 -5.77 -6.74
N VAL A 26 -1.20 -5.72 -8.01
CA VAL A 26 -1.60 -4.46 -8.66
C VAL A 26 -2.79 -3.81 -7.93
N SER A 27 -3.70 -4.61 -7.38
CA SER A 27 -4.86 -4.10 -6.64
C SER A 27 -4.49 -3.51 -5.28
N GLU A 28 -3.55 -4.13 -4.56
CA GLU A 28 -3.09 -3.68 -3.25
C GLU A 28 -2.29 -2.37 -3.35
N ASP A 29 -1.40 -2.28 -4.35
CA ASP A 29 -0.67 -1.05 -4.65
C ASP A 29 -1.60 0.12 -4.98
N ALA A 30 -2.72 -0.15 -5.65
CA ALA A 30 -3.70 0.90 -5.96
C ALA A 30 -4.41 1.41 -4.70
N VAL A 31 -4.77 0.52 -3.77
CA VAL A 31 -5.37 0.88 -2.48
C VAL A 31 -4.39 1.71 -1.65
N ILE A 32 -3.13 1.31 -1.57
CA ILE A 32 -2.09 2.04 -0.84
C ILE A 32 -1.90 3.45 -1.42
N ARG A 33 -1.82 3.58 -2.75
CA ARG A 33 -1.71 4.91 -3.41
C ARG A 33 -2.92 5.79 -3.12
N ARG A 34 -4.13 5.23 -3.13
CA ARG A 34 -5.36 5.97 -2.76
C ARG A 34 -5.32 6.41 -1.29
N GLY A 35 -4.93 5.51 -0.39
CA GLY A 35 -4.74 5.80 1.03
C GLY A 35 -3.80 6.97 1.25
N ASN A 36 -2.63 6.94 0.61
CA ASN A 36 -1.64 8.00 0.69
C ASN A 36 -2.20 9.36 0.26
N ALA A 37 -2.83 9.41 -0.92
CA ALA A 37 -3.42 10.65 -1.44
C ALA A 37 -4.58 11.16 -0.57
N SER A 38 -5.45 10.25 -0.11
CA SER A 38 -6.60 10.58 0.73
C SER A 38 -6.16 11.14 2.09
N CYS A 39 -5.14 10.54 2.71
CA CYS A 39 -4.61 11.00 4.00
C CYS A 39 -3.90 12.34 3.92
N ILE A 40 -3.13 12.60 2.85
CA ILE A 40 -2.55 13.92 2.59
C ILE A 40 -3.68 14.96 2.50
N ALA A 41 -4.67 14.73 1.63
CA ALA A 41 -5.78 15.65 1.44
C ALA A 41 -6.57 15.89 2.72
N ALA A 42 -6.80 14.85 3.52
CA ALA A 42 -7.50 14.96 4.79
C ALA A 42 -6.72 15.82 5.81
N VAL A 43 -5.40 15.66 5.90
CA VAL A 43 -4.56 16.47 6.79
C VAL A 43 -4.48 17.92 6.33
N GLU A 44 -4.36 18.18 5.02
CA GLU A 44 -4.40 19.55 4.48
C GLU A 44 -5.74 20.21 4.75
N ALA A 45 -6.86 19.50 4.56
CA ALA A 45 -8.19 20.00 4.88
C ALA A 45 -8.37 20.28 6.38
N GLN A 46 -7.83 19.40 7.24
CA GLN A 46 -7.91 19.53 8.70
C GLN A 46 -7.07 20.68 9.25
N THR A 47 -5.93 20.97 8.63
CA THR A 47 -4.99 22.02 9.07
C THR A 47 -5.17 23.35 8.35
N GLY A 48 -5.79 23.34 7.17
CA GLY A 48 -5.88 24.49 6.28
C GLY A 48 -4.54 24.86 5.62
N LEU A 49 -3.53 23.99 5.71
CA LEU A 49 -2.19 24.23 5.18
C LEU A 49 -1.87 23.22 4.08
N PRO A 50 -1.39 23.68 2.91
CA PRO A 50 -0.90 22.78 1.87
C PRO A 50 0.49 22.24 2.22
N GLY A 51 0.91 21.21 1.49
CA GLY A 51 2.26 20.64 1.59
C GLY A 51 2.38 19.54 2.65
N ALA A 52 1.29 18.84 2.93
CA ALA A 52 1.37 17.65 3.76
C ALA A 52 2.12 16.53 3.01
N THR A 53 2.99 15.82 3.70
CA THR A 53 3.82 14.76 3.12
C THR A 53 3.72 13.48 3.94
N LEU A 54 3.87 12.33 3.29
CA LEU A 54 3.98 11.07 4.01
C LEU A 54 5.26 11.08 4.86
N SER A 55 5.18 10.52 6.07
CA SER A 55 6.37 10.26 6.86
C SER A 55 7.07 9.02 6.32
N ASP A 56 8.41 9.04 6.28
CA ASP A 56 9.23 7.89 5.85
C ASP A 56 9.08 6.65 6.77
N ALA A 57 8.46 6.84 7.93
CA ALA A 57 8.09 5.79 8.86
C ALA A 57 6.79 5.11 8.38
N ALA A 58 6.96 4.18 7.43
CA ALA A 58 6.10 3.06 7.06
C ALA A 58 4.58 3.20 7.28
N VAL A 59 3.83 3.03 6.18
CA VAL A 59 2.41 2.64 6.24
C VAL A 59 2.30 1.38 7.09
N ILE A 60 1.57 1.46 8.21
CA ILE A 60 1.29 0.30 9.05
C ILE A 60 0.09 -0.40 8.43
N LEU A 61 0.36 -1.25 7.43
CA LEU A 61 -0.65 -1.94 6.62
C LEU A 61 -1.60 -2.78 7.49
N GLU A 62 -1.09 -3.35 8.58
CA GLU A 62 -1.87 -4.18 9.53
C GLU A 62 -3.04 -3.44 10.19
N VAL A 63 -2.97 -2.10 10.25
CA VAL A 63 -4.02 -1.25 10.86
C VAL A 63 -4.52 -0.14 9.92
N ASN A 64 -4.18 -0.22 8.64
CA ASN A 64 -4.49 0.82 7.64
C ASN A 64 -4.09 2.23 8.10
N GLN A 65 -2.96 2.36 8.79
CA GLN A 65 -2.47 3.63 9.33
C GLN A 65 -1.37 4.21 8.45
N ILE A 66 -1.55 5.48 8.07
CA ILE A 66 -0.60 6.27 7.27
C ILE A 66 -0.16 7.46 8.10
N LEU A 67 1.16 7.63 8.25
CA LEU A 67 1.74 8.76 8.96
C LEU A 67 1.96 9.92 8.00
N VAL A 68 1.47 11.10 8.39
CA VAL A 68 1.52 12.31 7.57
C VAL A 68 2.12 13.45 8.39
N ASN A 69 3.09 14.15 7.82
CA ASN A 69 3.59 15.42 8.31
C ASN A 69 2.81 16.55 7.63
N ALA A 70 2.22 17.46 8.40
CA ALA A 70 1.59 18.66 7.89
C ALA A 70 2.64 19.73 7.56
N GLY A 71 2.26 20.73 6.76
CA GLY A 71 3.15 21.81 6.33
C GLY A 71 3.67 22.70 7.47
N ASP A 72 3.04 22.68 8.65
CA ASP A 72 3.49 23.34 9.87
C ASP A 72 4.46 22.49 10.72
N GLY A 73 4.82 21.30 10.26
CA GLY A 73 5.61 20.34 11.01
C GLY A 73 4.81 19.48 11.99
N GLY A 74 3.48 19.64 12.05
CA GLY A 74 2.60 18.79 12.84
C GLY A 74 2.57 17.35 12.31
N ARG A 75 2.50 16.36 13.21
CA ARG A 75 2.44 14.94 12.84
C ARG A 75 1.05 14.37 13.05
N TRP A 76 0.60 13.57 12.10
CA TRP A 76 -0.75 12.98 12.09
C TRP A 76 -0.70 11.49 11.81
N SER A 77 -1.55 10.76 12.53
CA SER A 77 -1.95 9.40 12.16
C SER A 77 -3.25 9.48 11.40
N CYS A 78 -3.24 9.04 10.15
CA CYS A 78 -4.43 8.88 9.34
C CYS A 78 -4.79 7.40 9.24
N PHE A 79 -6.07 7.06 9.34
CA PHE A 79 -6.56 5.69 9.18
C PHE A 79 -7.47 5.61 7.95
N THR A 80 -7.34 4.55 7.16
CA THR A 80 -8.15 4.33 5.96
C THR A 80 -9.09 3.14 6.08
N ASN A 81 -10.16 3.13 5.29
CA ASN A 81 -10.95 1.93 5.04
C ASN A 81 -10.25 1.02 3.99
N GLU A 82 -10.88 -0.12 3.67
CA GLU A 82 -10.37 -1.11 2.70
C GLU A 82 -10.21 -0.56 1.27
N GLU A 83 -10.90 0.53 0.94
CA GLU A 83 -10.79 1.18 -0.37
C GLU A 83 -9.64 2.18 -0.46
N GLY A 84 -9.01 2.51 0.69
CA GLY A 84 -7.98 3.53 0.82
C GLY A 84 -8.54 4.95 1.02
N GLN A 85 -9.75 5.10 1.56
CA GLN A 85 -10.32 6.40 1.92
C GLN A 85 -10.03 6.72 3.39
N ALA A 86 -9.57 7.93 3.68
CA ALA A 86 -9.34 8.39 5.04
C ALA A 86 -10.66 8.47 5.83
N VAL A 87 -10.68 7.84 7.01
CA VAL A 87 -11.86 7.81 7.90
C VAL A 87 -11.60 8.40 9.28
N SER A 88 -10.33 8.56 9.67
CA SER A 88 -9.96 9.14 10.96
C SER A 88 -8.59 9.81 10.91
N LEU A 89 -8.45 10.92 11.63
CA LEU A 89 -7.20 11.66 11.82
C LEU A 89 -6.94 11.87 13.32
N ILE A 90 -5.76 11.50 13.78
CA ILE A 90 -5.30 11.70 15.16
C ILE A 90 -4.00 12.50 15.13
N LYS A 91 -4.02 13.69 15.74
CA LYS A 91 -2.80 14.49 15.92
C LYS A 91 -1.86 13.77 16.89
N ARG A 92 -0.58 13.68 16.53
CA ARG A 92 0.47 13.13 17.39
C ARG A 92 1.14 14.28 18.16
N ALA A 93 1.44 14.02 19.43
CA ALA A 93 2.16 14.95 20.30
C ALA A 93 3.63 15.10 19.88
#